data_AF-A0A7Z0TVS8-F1
#
_entry.id   AF-A0A7Z0TVS8-F1
#
_cell.length_a   1.000
_cell.length_b   1.000
_cell.length_c   1.000
_cell.angle_alpha   90.00
_cell.angle_beta   90.00
_cell.angle_gamma   90.00
#
_symmetry.space_group_name_H-M   'P 1'
#
loop_
_entity.id
_entity.type
_entity.pdbx_description
1 polymer ?
#
loop_
_entity_poly.entity_id
_entity_poly.type
_entity_poly.pdbx_seq_one_letter_code
_entity_poly.pdbx_strand_id
1 'polypeptide(L)'
;MRLTRASLSVALAGASSFALAQPAPSAPASVEACVAVETDAQRLACYDAALGRQARTSAAADTEAAQARALLDNPAVRADAMADTPRGGRNLYAHDGTSRLADAIANAGQGSLLDSRWELAKDSKLGIFNLRAYKPVYLLPAFWTSDVNRAPTSPNPDNVVQVPQALDHLEAKFQISFKTKAVENLFGSNGDIWMGYTQSSRWQVYSTDESRPFRETNYEPEVLMAFRTGYRLPGGWSGRMAGVGINHQSNGRGDPLSRSWNRVIFNVGFDREDWALMVRPWIRLSDGNDDDNPDMEDYMGRGDATLTHVRGEHEFSLMARHTLRGGDRSRGALQFDWGFPIHRNFRGHVQIFDGYGESLIDYNHKATYVGLGISLLEWF
;
A
#
# COMPACT_ATOMS: atom_id res chain seq x y z
N MET A 1 31.18 51.62 10.81
CA MET A 1 31.23 50.54 11.83
C MET A 1 31.18 49.21 11.10
N ARG A 2 32.30 48.46 11.12
CA ARG A 2 32.41 47.09 10.58
C ARG A 2 31.97 46.12 11.67
N LEU A 3 31.16 45.12 11.34
CA LEU A 3 30.94 43.86 12.08
C LEU A 3 30.30 42.86 11.09
N THR A 4 31.11 42.22 10.24
CA THR A 4 31.58 40.82 10.34
C THR A 4 30.47 39.76 10.39
N ARG A 5 30.30 39.07 9.24
CA ARG A 5 29.61 37.78 9.07
C ARG A 5 30.29 36.72 9.94
N ALA A 6 29.55 36.09 10.84
CA ALA A 6 29.99 34.88 11.54
C ALA A 6 29.34 33.67 10.85
N SER A 7 30.15 32.92 10.11
CA SER A 7 29.81 31.60 9.58
C SER A 7 29.85 30.59 10.72
N LEU A 8 28.71 30.01 11.09
CA LEU A 8 28.64 28.95 12.09
C LEU A 8 28.80 27.59 11.37
N SER A 9 30.04 27.12 11.28
CA SER A 9 30.36 25.76 10.84
C SER A 9 30.10 24.79 12.00
N VAL A 10 28.97 24.10 11.98
CA VAL A 10 28.71 22.98 12.91
C VAL A 10 29.37 21.73 12.31
N ALA A 11 30.54 21.39 12.83
CA ALA A 11 31.17 20.10 12.61
C ALA A 11 30.57 19.07 13.58
N LEU A 12 29.65 18.23 13.10
CA LEU A 12 29.21 17.05 13.84
C LEU A 12 30.01 15.83 13.33
N ALA A 13 31.16 15.60 13.96
CA ALA A 13 31.88 14.33 13.84
C ALA A 13 31.26 13.34 14.85
N GLY A 14 30.16 12.70 14.46
CA GLY A 14 29.59 11.56 15.16
C GLY A 14 30.12 10.28 14.51
N ALA A 15 31.05 9.59 15.17
CA ALA A 15 31.48 8.26 14.80
C ALA A 15 30.34 7.27 15.08
N SER A 16 29.45 7.07 14.11
CA SER A 16 28.47 5.99 14.13
C SER A 16 29.18 4.70 13.76
N SER A 17 29.43 3.84 14.74
CA SER A 17 29.75 2.44 14.50
C SER A 17 28.58 1.81 13.74
N PHE A 18 28.71 1.66 12.43
CA PHE A 18 27.78 0.88 11.62
C PHE A 18 27.88 -0.58 12.10
N ALA A 19 26.93 -1.00 12.92
CA ALA A 19 26.62 -2.41 13.07
C ALA A 19 26.07 -2.87 11.72
N LEU A 20 26.95 -3.45 10.90
CA LEU A 20 26.56 -4.16 9.69
C LEU A 20 25.48 -5.18 10.08
N ALA A 21 24.33 -5.10 9.42
CA ALA A 21 23.33 -6.15 9.45
C ALA A 21 24.04 -7.48 9.18
N GLN A 22 23.91 -8.44 10.10
CA GLN A 22 24.52 -9.75 9.92
C GLN A 22 23.99 -10.38 8.61
N PRO A 23 24.87 -10.96 7.79
CA PRO A 23 24.42 -11.69 6.61
C PRO A 23 23.48 -12.83 7.03
N ALA A 24 22.57 -13.21 6.13
CA ALA A 24 21.68 -14.36 6.30
C ALA A 24 22.45 -15.54 6.92
N PRO A 25 21.88 -16.24 7.93
CA PRO A 25 22.58 -17.30 8.61
C PRO A 25 23.08 -18.34 7.60
N SER A 26 24.37 -18.64 7.67
CA SER A 26 24.96 -19.79 6.98
C SER A 26 24.14 -21.05 7.26
N ALA A 27 23.94 -21.90 6.25
CA ALA A 27 23.15 -23.12 6.37
C ALA A 27 23.54 -23.89 7.65
N PRO A 28 22.56 -24.33 8.47
CA PRO A 28 22.84 -24.97 9.75
C PRO A 28 23.60 -26.28 9.54
N ALA A 29 24.49 -26.61 10.48
CA ALA A 29 25.32 -27.82 10.39
C ALA A 29 24.50 -29.11 10.46
N SER A 30 23.32 -29.10 11.10
CA SER A 30 22.36 -30.19 11.11
C SER A 30 20.95 -29.68 11.49
N VAL A 31 19.93 -30.52 11.30
CA VAL A 31 18.53 -30.20 11.65
C VAL A 31 18.38 -29.99 13.16
N GLU A 32 19.14 -30.73 13.97
CA GLU A 32 19.15 -30.62 15.44
C GLU A 32 19.67 -29.26 15.92
N ALA A 33 20.56 -28.62 15.15
CA ALA A 33 21.08 -27.30 15.47
C ALA A 33 19.97 -26.22 15.50
N CYS A 34 18.87 -26.45 14.79
CA CYS A 34 17.74 -25.52 14.77
C CYS A 34 16.93 -25.52 16.08
N VAL A 35 16.98 -26.58 16.89
CA VAL A 35 16.25 -26.65 18.17
C VAL A 35 16.72 -25.58 19.15
N ALA A 36 18.01 -25.22 19.10
CA ALA A 36 18.59 -24.20 19.97
C ALA A 36 18.24 -22.76 19.58
N VAL A 37 17.57 -22.55 18.43
CA VAL A 37 17.14 -21.22 18.00
C VAL A 37 15.89 -20.82 18.78
N GLU A 38 16.03 -19.85 19.67
CA GLU A 38 14.96 -19.41 20.58
C GLU A 38 13.78 -18.76 19.84
N THR A 39 14.09 -17.95 18.84
CA THR A 39 13.14 -17.21 18.01
C THR A 39 12.44 -18.13 17.01
N ASP A 40 11.14 -18.36 17.20
CA ASP A 40 10.32 -19.27 16.38
C ASP A 40 10.48 -19.05 14.86
N ALA A 41 10.48 -17.80 14.40
CA ALA A 41 10.66 -17.48 13.00
C ALA A 41 12.05 -17.85 12.47
N GLN A 42 13.10 -17.62 13.25
CA GLN A 42 14.46 -17.99 12.87
C GLN A 42 14.65 -19.51 12.96
N ARG A 43 13.97 -20.17 13.89
CA ARG A 43 13.95 -21.62 14.03
C ARG A 43 13.30 -22.29 12.82
N LEU A 44 12.16 -21.76 12.36
CA LEU A 44 11.51 -22.25 11.14
C LEU A 44 12.39 -22.03 9.91
N ALA A 45 12.97 -20.84 9.76
CA ALA A 45 13.90 -20.55 8.66
C ALA A 45 15.13 -21.46 8.70
N CYS A 46 15.62 -21.81 9.89
CA CYS A 46 16.70 -22.78 10.08
C CYS A 46 16.29 -24.17 9.60
N TYR A 47 15.09 -24.66 9.99
CA TYR A 47 14.60 -25.96 9.52
C TYR A 47 14.42 -26.00 8.00
N ASP A 48 13.87 -24.94 7.43
CA ASP A 48 13.69 -24.82 5.99
C ASP A 48 15.04 -24.87 5.27
N ALA A 49 16.05 -24.14 5.77
CA ALA A 49 17.40 -24.17 5.24
C ALA A 49 18.07 -25.56 5.40
N ALA A 50 17.93 -26.20 6.56
CA ALA A 50 18.51 -27.51 6.85
C ALA A 50 17.96 -28.62 5.95
N LEU A 51 16.67 -28.53 5.60
CA LEU A 51 15.96 -29.52 4.78
C LEU A 51 15.89 -29.13 3.30
N GLY A 52 16.49 -28.00 2.91
CA GLY A 52 16.45 -27.48 1.54
C GLY A 52 15.04 -27.08 1.08
N ARG A 53 14.12 -26.83 2.02
CA ARG A 53 12.79 -26.31 1.71
C ARG A 53 12.93 -24.86 1.28
N GLN A 54 12.63 -24.60 0.02
CA GLN A 54 12.54 -23.23 -0.49
C GLN A 54 11.10 -22.73 -0.39
N ALA A 55 10.94 -21.43 -0.10
CA ALA A 55 9.65 -20.79 -0.19
C ALA A 55 9.09 -20.97 -1.61
N ARG A 56 7.83 -21.36 -1.71
CA ARG A 56 7.14 -21.48 -3.00
C ARG A 56 7.12 -20.12 -3.67
N THR A 57 7.63 -20.05 -4.90
CA THR A 57 7.59 -18.81 -5.67
C THR A 57 6.20 -18.59 -6.27
N SER A 58 5.81 -17.32 -6.44
CA SER A 58 4.55 -16.97 -7.10
C SER A 58 4.47 -17.52 -8.52
N ALA A 59 5.60 -17.60 -9.23
CA ALA A 59 5.69 -18.22 -10.55
C ALA A 59 5.41 -19.74 -10.52
N ALA A 60 5.90 -20.47 -9.53
CA ALA A 60 5.58 -21.89 -9.37
C ALA A 60 4.10 -22.10 -9.06
N ALA A 61 3.55 -21.30 -8.14
CA ALA A 61 2.13 -21.33 -7.80
C ALA A 61 1.23 -21.05 -9.04
N ASP A 62 1.63 -20.11 -9.90
CA ASP A 62 0.92 -19.82 -11.15
C ASP A 62 0.98 -20.96 -12.15
N THR A 63 2.14 -21.60 -12.33
CA THR A 63 2.29 -22.75 -13.22
C THR A 63 1.41 -23.91 -12.76
N GLU A 64 1.39 -24.21 -11.47
CA GLU A 64 0.54 -25.26 -10.91
C GLU A 64 -0.95 -24.93 -11.09
N ALA A 65 -1.35 -23.67 -10.86
CA ALA A 65 -2.73 -23.23 -11.11
C ALA A 65 -3.11 -23.36 -12.59
N ALA A 66 -2.20 -23.04 -13.52
CA ALA A 66 -2.43 -23.17 -14.96
C ALA A 66 -2.55 -24.64 -15.39
N GLN A 67 -1.68 -25.51 -14.89
CA GLN A 67 -1.77 -26.96 -15.11
C GLN A 67 -3.09 -27.52 -14.57
N ALA A 68 -3.49 -27.08 -13.37
CA ALA A 68 -4.74 -27.50 -12.77
C ALA A 68 -5.97 -27.08 -13.60
N ARG A 69 -5.98 -25.86 -14.16
CA ARG A 69 -7.04 -25.42 -15.11
C ARG A 69 -7.06 -26.28 -16.36
N ALA A 70 -5.91 -26.56 -16.96
CA ALA A 70 -5.83 -27.40 -18.16
C ALA A 70 -6.36 -28.84 -17.92
N LEU A 71 -6.04 -29.43 -16.76
CA LEU A 71 -6.58 -30.73 -16.35
C LEU A 71 -8.08 -30.68 -16.03
N LEU A 72 -8.60 -29.54 -15.57
CA LEU A 72 -10.04 -29.34 -15.37
C LEU A 72 -10.80 -29.26 -16.70
N ASP A 73 -10.23 -28.57 -17.68
CA ASP A 73 -10.85 -28.37 -19.00
C ASP A 73 -10.78 -29.61 -19.89
N ASN A 74 -9.81 -30.51 -19.68
CA ASN A 74 -9.66 -31.74 -20.46
C ASN A 74 -9.73 -33.02 -19.59
N PRO A 75 -10.91 -33.66 -19.48
CA PRO A 75 -11.10 -34.87 -18.68
C PRO A 75 -10.27 -36.07 -19.15
N ALA A 76 -9.96 -36.18 -20.44
CA ALA A 76 -9.16 -37.29 -20.98
C ALA A 76 -7.70 -37.19 -20.50
N VAL A 77 -7.10 -36.00 -20.60
CA VAL A 77 -5.73 -35.75 -20.09
C VAL A 77 -5.67 -35.91 -18.56
N ARG A 78 -6.76 -35.57 -17.84
CA ARG A 78 -6.86 -35.83 -16.40
C ARG A 78 -6.83 -37.33 -16.07
N ALA A 79 -7.56 -38.14 -16.82
CA ALA A 79 -7.60 -39.59 -16.61
C ALA A 79 -6.21 -40.22 -16.83
N ASP A 80 -5.49 -39.78 -17.88
CA ASP A 80 -4.12 -40.24 -18.16
C ASP A 80 -3.13 -39.80 -17.07
N ALA A 81 -3.19 -38.54 -16.62
CA ALA A 81 -2.33 -38.02 -15.55
C ALA A 81 -2.57 -38.72 -14.19
N MET A 82 -3.81 -39.10 -13.89
CA MET A 82 -4.16 -39.87 -12.69
C MET A 82 -3.78 -41.35 -12.79
N ALA A 83 -3.62 -41.90 -14.00
CA ALA A 83 -3.21 -43.28 -14.21
C ALA A 83 -1.69 -43.49 -14.01
N ASP A 84 -0.89 -42.45 -14.25
CA ASP A 84 0.58 -42.50 -14.16
C ASP A 84 1.14 -42.21 -12.75
N THR A 85 0.27 -41.91 -11.77
CA THR A 85 0.71 -41.66 -10.39
C THR A 85 0.99 -42.98 -9.66
N PRO A 86 2.21 -43.23 -9.12
CA PRO A 86 2.52 -44.49 -8.46
C PRO A 86 1.56 -44.75 -7.30
N ARG A 87 1.00 -45.96 -7.24
CA ARG A 87 0.00 -46.46 -6.26
C ARG A 87 0.38 -46.36 -4.76
N GLY A 88 1.51 -45.71 -4.42
CA GLY A 88 2.00 -45.53 -3.05
C GLY A 88 1.41 -44.33 -2.30
N GLY A 89 0.80 -43.35 -2.99
CA GLY A 89 0.08 -42.25 -2.37
C GLY A 89 -1.41 -42.55 -2.30
N ARG A 90 -1.93 -42.84 -1.11
CA ARG A 90 -3.37 -43.07 -0.86
C ARG A 90 -4.22 -41.85 -1.24
N ASN A 91 -4.64 -41.75 -2.50
CA ASN A 91 -5.84 -41.01 -2.88
C ASN A 91 -7.01 -41.99 -2.78
N LEU A 92 -7.55 -42.16 -1.56
CA LEU A 92 -8.60 -43.13 -1.26
C LEU A 92 -9.97 -42.74 -1.85
N TYR A 93 -10.13 -41.50 -2.33
CA TYR A 93 -11.37 -41.01 -2.95
C TYR A 93 -11.09 -40.14 -4.18
N ALA A 94 -11.82 -40.36 -5.28
CA ALA A 94 -11.71 -39.54 -6.51
C ALA A 94 -11.99 -38.04 -6.27
N HIS A 95 -12.74 -37.72 -5.21
CA HIS A 95 -13.01 -36.36 -4.75
C HIS A 95 -11.74 -35.61 -4.28
N ASP A 96 -10.70 -36.32 -3.83
CA ASP A 96 -9.44 -35.72 -3.38
C ASP A 96 -8.64 -35.11 -4.55
N GLY A 97 -8.73 -35.71 -5.74
CA GLY A 97 -8.05 -35.21 -6.93
C GLY A 97 -8.63 -33.89 -7.43
N THR A 98 -9.95 -33.81 -7.54
CA THR A 98 -10.65 -32.57 -7.92
C THR A 98 -10.48 -31.46 -6.89
N SER A 99 -10.44 -31.81 -5.59
CA SER A 99 -10.15 -30.88 -4.50
C SER A 99 -8.75 -30.28 -4.63
N ARG A 100 -7.72 -31.10 -4.91
CA ARG A 100 -6.35 -30.61 -5.13
C ARG A 100 -6.22 -29.68 -6.34
N LEU A 101 -6.91 -29.97 -7.44
CA LEU A 101 -6.91 -29.09 -8.61
C LEU A 101 -7.56 -27.74 -8.28
N ALA A 102 -8.70 -27.75 -7.59
CA ALA A 102 -9.37 -26.54 -7.14
C ALA A 102 -8.48 -25.72 -6.19
N ASP A 103 -7.76 -26.38 -5.29
CA ASP A 103 -6.83 -25.74 -4.34
C ASP A 103 -5.62 -25.12 -5.03
N ALA A 104 -5.03 -25.81 -6.02
CA ALA A 104 -3.95 -25.23 -6.83
C ALA A 104 -4.41 -23.95 -7.54
N ILE A 105 -5.63 -23.94 -8.10
CA ILE A 105 -6.23 -22.76 -8.72
C ILE A 105 -6.52 -21.67 -7.69
N ALA A 106 -6.96 -22.06 -6.49
CA ALA A 106 -7.26 -21.14 -5.41
C ALA A 106 -5.99 -20.52 -4.77
N ASN A 107 -4.83 -21.09 -5.04
CA ASN A 107 -3.52 -20.61 -4.62
C ASN A 107 -2.71 -19.96 -5.75
N ALA A 108 -3.35 -19.59 -6.87
CA ALA A 108 -2.68 -18.80 -7.92
C ALA A 108 -2.09 -17.50 -7.34
N GLY A 109 -0.83 -17.20 -7.66
CA GLY A 109 -0.10 -16.04 -7.15
C GLY A 109 0.32 -16.10 -5.69
N GLN A 110 0.19 -17.25 -5.02
CA GLN A 110 0.63 -17.40 -3.63
C GLN A 110 2.08 -16.94 -3.44
N GLY A 111 2.31 -16.14 -2.39
CA GLY A 111 3.63 -15.63 -2.04
C GLY A 111 4.07 -14.40 -2.86
N SER A 112 3.21 -13.85 -3.70
CA SER A 112 3.48 -12.58 -4.37
C SER A 112 3.26 -11.37 -3.45
N LEU A 113 3.77 -10.20 -3.85
CA LEU A 113 3.58 -8.95 -3.09
C LEU A 113 2.10 -8.64 -2.87
N LEU A 114 1.27 -8.76 -3.92
CA LEU A 114 -0.16 -8.50 -3.78
C LEU A 114 -0.87 -9.56 -2.94
N ASP A 115 -0.45 -10.83 -3.01
CA ASP A 115 -0.97 -11.88 -2.14
C ASP A 115 -0.63 -11.62 -0.67
N SER A 116 0.60 -11.25 -0.32
CA SER A 116 0.99 -10.96 1.06
C SER A 116 0.20 -9.78 1.65
N ARG A 117 -0.10 -8.78 0.81
CA ARG A 117 -0.85 -7.59 1.20
C ARG A 117 -2.35 -7.80 1.30
N TRP A 118 -2.93 -8.65 0.46
CA TRP A 118 -4.38 -8.80 0.32
C TRP A 118 -4.93 -10.17 0.67
N GLU A 119 -4.08 -11.12 1.04
CA GLU A 119 -4.45 -12.49 1.42
C GLU A 119 -5.28 -13.18 0.33
N LEU A 120 -4.78 -13.09 -0.90
CA LEU A 120 -5.55 -13.45 -2.10
C LEU A 120 -5.65 -14.96 -2.24
N ALA A 121 -4.54 -15.68 -2.10
CA ALA A 121 -4.47 -17.13 -2.18
C ALA A 121 -5.21 -17.79 -1.00
N LYS A 122 -5.82 -18.95 -1.24
CA LYS A 122 -6.54 -19.72 -0.22
C LYS A 122 -5.71 -19.92 1.04
N ASP A 123 -4.45 -20.31 0.88
CA ASP A 123 -3.56 -20.66 1.99
C ASP A 123 -2.84 -19.43 2.60
N SER A 124 -3.01 -18.25 2.02
CA SER A 124 -2.48 -16.98 2.54
C SER A 124 -3.49 -16.24 3.44
N LYS A 125 -4.72 -16.77 3.56
CA LYS A 125 -5.81 -16.17 4.35
C LYS A 125 -5.55 -16.31 5.85
N LEU A 126 -5.67 -15.18 6.55
CA LEU A 126 -5.46 -15.09 8.01
C LEU A 126 -6.78 -15.00 8.79
N GLY A 127 -7.91 -15.22 8.12
CA GLY A 127 -9.25 -15.16 8.70
C GLY A 127 -9.87 -13.75 8.74
N ILE A 128 -10.99 -13.65 9.46
CA ILE A 128 -11.77 -12.41 9.64
C ILE A 128 -11.40 -11.70 10.95
N PHE A 129 -11.66 -10.39 11.00
CA PHE A 129 -11.42 -9.53 12.16
C PHE A 129 -9.95 -9.44 12.63
N ASN A 130 -9.01 -9.86 11.77
CA ASN A 130 -7.60 -9.65 11.99
C ASN A 130 -7.19 -8.25 11.53
N LEU A 131 -6.76 -7.41 12.48
CA LEU A 131 -6.34 -6.04 12.21
C LEU A 131 -4.96 -6.03 11.57
N ARG A 132 -4.88 -5.52 10.35
CA ARG A 132 -3.62 -5.39 9.58
C ARG A 132 -3.43 -3.96 9.12
N ALA A 133 -2.20 -3.58 8.81
CA ALA A 133 -1.97 -2.30 8.12
C ALA A 133 -2.52 -2.32 6.69
N TYR A 134 -2.87 -1.15 6.17
CA TYR A 134 -3.51 -1.02 4.86
C TYR A 134 -2.74 -0.15 3.85
N LYS A 135 -2.44 1.10 4.20
CA LYS A 135 -1.47 1.98 3.50
C LYS A 135 -0.22 2.13 4.39
N PRO A 136 0.86 2.77 3.92
CA PRO A 136 2.03 3.03 4.75
C PRO A 136 1.68 3.73 6.08
N VAL A 137 2.42 3.38 7.14
CA VAL A 137 2.27 3.96 8.49
C VAL A 137 3.57 4.65 8.86
N TYR A 138 3.53 5.97 8.96
CA TYR A 138 4.71 6.81 9.08
C TYR A 138 4.48 8.06 9.92
N LEU A 139 5.59 8.64 10.37
CA LEU A 139 5.70 9.95 10.98
C LEU A 139 6.87 10.69 10.31
N LEU A 140 6.59 11.86 9.75
CA LEU A 140 7.54 12.78 9.14
C LEU A 140 7.62 14.02 10.03
N PRO A 141 8.59 14.11 10.97
CA PRO A 141 8.75 15.29 11.82
C PRO A 141 9.13 16.55 11.02
N ALA A 142 9.74 16.37 9.85
CA ALA A 142 10.04 17.45 8.92
C ALA A 142 9.27 17.20 7.61
N PHE A 143 8.20 17.95 7.40
CA PHE A 143 7.42 17.97 6.18
C PHE A 143 7.30 19.43 5.70
N TRP A 144 8.08 19.76 4.68
CA TRP A 144 8.19 21.12 4.15
C TRP A 144 7.35 21.28 2.88
N THR A 145 6.75 22.46 2.67
CA THR A 145 6.06 22.83 1.42
C THR A 145 6.67 24.06 0.75
N SER A 146 6.71 24.04 -0.58
CA SER A 146 7.14 25.18 -1.40
C SER A 146 6.16 26.34 -1.34
N ASP A 147 4.87 26.07 -1.18
CA ASP A 147 3.82 27.09 -1.19
C ASP A 147 2.68 26.70 -0.22
N VAL A 148 2.38 27.61 0.71
CA VAL A 148 1.42 27.36 1.81
C VAL A 148 0.05 27.91 1.44
N ASN A 149 -0.96 27.05 1.47
CA ASN A 149 -2.35 27.44 1.23
C ASN A 149 -2.94 28.14 2.45
N ARG A 150 -2.77 29.46 2.55
CA ARG A 150 -3.24 30.25 3.71
C ARG A 150 -4.72 30.61 3.65
N ALA A 151 -5.33 30.62 2.48
CA ALA A 151 -6.73 30.99 2.30
C ALA A 151 -7.37 30.00 1.32
N PRO A 152 -7.61 28.74 1.76
CA PRO A 152 -8.22 27.73 0.90
C PRO A 152 -9.64 28.15 0.51
N THR A 153 -9.99 27.88 -0.75
CA THR A 153 -11.31 28.21 -1.30
C THR A 153 -11.85 27.02 -2.08
N SER A 154 -13.15 27.03 -2.36
CA SER A 154 -13.78 26.17 -3.37
C SER A 154 -14.83 27.01 -4.12
N PRO A 155 -15.44 26.48 -5.20
CA PRO A 155 -16.56 27.13 -5.86
C PRO A 155 -17.80 27.32 -4.98
N ASN A 156 -17.92 26.58 -3.88
CA ASN A 156 -19.00 26.74 -2.93
C ASN A 156 -18.74 28.01 -2.08
N PRO A 157 -19.64 29.01 -2.08
CA PRO A 157 -19.46 30.26 -1.34
C PRO A 157 -19.24 30.09 0.17
N ASP A 158 -19.77 29.03 0.77
CA ASP A 158 -19.62 28.76 2.20
C ASP A 158 -18.21 28.26 2.54
N ASN A 159 -17.48 27.72 1.55
CA ASN A 159 -16.17 27.10 1.69
C ASN A 159 -15.01 28.03 1.26
N VAL A 160 -15.18 29.34 1.44
CA VAL A 160 -14.21 30.38 1.10
C VAL A 160 -13.62 31.02 2.36
N VAL A 161 -12.36 30.70 2.67
CA VAL A 161 -11.64 31.35 3.78
C VAL A 161 -11.34 32.81 3.44
N GLN A 162 -11.94 33.72 4.20
CA GLN A 162 -11.79 35.17 3.99
C GLN A 162 -10.52 35.75 4.62
N VAL A 163 -10.09 35.20 5.75
CA VAL A 163 -8.92 35.67 6.50
C VAL A 163 -7.80 34.65 6.36
N PRO A 164 -6.67 35.01 5.74
CA PRO A 164 -5.54 34.10 5.60
C PRO A 164 -5.04 33.61 6.96
N GLN A 165 -4.78 32.30 7.04
CA GLN A 165 -4.24 31.65 8.22
C GLN A 165 -2.72 31.91 8.36
N ALA A 166 -2.28 32.10 9.60
CA ALA A 166 -0.86 32.13 9.95
C ALA A 166 -0.32 30.69 9.98
N LEU A 167 0.26 30.26 8.88
CA LEU A 167 0.83 28.92 8.70
C LEU A 167 2.32 29.00 8.37
N ASP A 168 3.10 28.05 8.82
CA ASP A 168 4.50 27.88 8.46
C ASP A 168 4.66 26.90 7.29
N HIS A 169 5.79 27.04 6.59
CA HIS A 169 6.16 26.12 5.50
C HIS A 169 6.59 24.74 6.00
N LEU A 170 6.96 24.62 7.28
CA LEU A 170 7.44 23.38 7.88
C LEU A 170 6.42 22.90 8.91
N GLU A 171 6.01 21.65 8.78
CA GLU A 171 5.09 20.99 9.70
C GLU A 171 5.53 19.54 9.94
N ALA A 172 4.87 18.86 10.86
CA ALA A 172 4.94 17.40 10.98
C ALA A 172 3.78 16.78 10.21
N LYS A 173 4.03 15.65 9.54
CA LYS A 173 2.99 14.85 8.87
C LYS A 173 3.01 13.44 9.41
N PHE A 174 1.86 12.83 9.62
CA PHE A 174 1.79 11.40 9.89
C PHE A 174 0.59 10.74 9.22
N GLN A 175 0.68 9.42 9.06
CA GLN A 175 -0.40 8.60 8.56
C GLN A 175 -0.52 7.32 9.39
N ILE A 176 -1.75 7.01 9.79
CA ILE A 176 -2.13 5.71 10.32
C ILE A 176 -3.11 5.07 9.34
N SER A 177 -2.97 3.77 9.13
CA SER A 177 -3.81 3.08 8.16
C SER A 177 -3.92 1.60 8.51
N PHE A 178 -5.15 1.13 8.62
CA PHE A 178 -5.43 -0.26 8.93
C PHE A 178 -6.63 -0.78 8.14
N LYS A 179 -6.71 -2.10 8.02
CA LYS A 179 -7.82 -2.82 7.45
C LYS A 179 -8.06 -4.11 8.20
N THR A 180 -9.26 -4.62 8.08
CA THR A 180 -9.63 -5.95 8.55
C THR A 180 -10.60 -6.59 7.58
N LYS A 181 -10.54 -7.91 7.46
CA LYS A 181 -11.51 -8.66 6.68
C LYS A 181 -12.80 -8.82 7.51
N ALA A 182 -13.93 -8.45 6.93
CA ALA A 182 -15.26 -8.63 7.51
C ALA A 182 -15.90 -9.94 7.04
N VAL A 183 -15.67 -10.31 5.78
CA VAL A 183 -16.15 -11.54 5.16
C VAL A 183 -15.02 -12.15 4.34
N GLU A 184 -14.85 -13.45 4.45
CA GLU A 184 -13.87 -14.21 3.68
C GLU A 184 -14.57 -15.20 2.74
N ASN A 185 -14.09 -15.33 1.52
CA ASN A 185 -14.55 -16.34 0.56
C ASN A 185 -16.06 -16.30 0.27
N LEU A 186 -16.62 -15.11 0.00
CA LEU A 186 -18.03 -14.94 -0.35
C LEU A 186 -18.44 -15.77 -1.58
N PHE A 187 -17.49 -16.07 -2.47
CA PHE A 187 -17.68 -16.87 -3.68
C PHE A 187 -16.71 -18.07 -3.70
N GLY A 188 -17.05 -19.12 -2.97
CA GLY A 188 -16.29 -20.38 -2.94
C GLY A 188 -14.95 -20.24 -2.21
N SER A 189 -13.87 -19.97 -2.94
CA SER A 189 -12.52 -19.73 -2.40
C SER A 189 -11.98 -18.34 -2.76
N ASN A 190 -12.88 -17.40 -3.06
CA ASN A 190 -12.56 -16.06 -3.54
C ASN A 190 -13.62 -15.04 -3.08
N GLY A 191 -13.29 -13.74 -3.19
CA GLY A 191 -14.17 -12.64 -2.82
C GLY A 191 -14.15 -12.36 -1.32
N ASP A 192 -13.25 -11.47 -0.91
CA ASP A 192 -13.15 -11.03 0.48
C ASP A 192 -13.69 -9.61 0.61
N ILE A 193 -14.41 -9.32 1.69
CA ILE A 193 -14.84 -7.95 2.03
C ILE A 193 -13.91 -7.42 3.11
N TRP A 194 -13.22 -6.34 2.79
CA TRP A 194 -12.33 -5.60 3.67
C TRP A 194 -13.00 -4.32 4.15
N MET A 195 -12.82 -3.98 5.42
CA MET A 195 -13.09 -2.67 5.97
C MET A 195 -11.76 -1.99 6.25
N GLY A 196 -11.55 -0.80 5.71
CA GLY A 196 -10.33 -0.03 5.83
C GLY A 196 -10.58 1.32 6.47
N TYR A 197 -9.55 1.84 7.13
CA TYR A 197 -9.51 3.21 7.63
C TYR A 197 -8.11 3.76 7.47
N THR A 198 -8.01 4.93 6.85
CA THR A 198 -6.78 5.72 6.79
C THR A 198 -7.03 7.09 7.40
N GLN A 199 -6.09 7.56 8.22
CA GLN A 199 -6.07 8.94 8.68
C GLN A 199 -4.71 9.53 8.40
N SER A 200 -4.68 10.73 7.83
CA SER A 200 -3.44 11.47 7.59
C SER A 200 -3.56 12.90 8.09
N SER A 201 -2.59 13.35 8.89
CA SER A 201 -2.64 14.63 9.60
C SER A 201 -1.39 15.47 9.31
N ARG A 202 -1.58 16.78 9.22
CA ARG A 202 -0.55 17.82 9.10
C ARG A 202 -0.63 18.75 10.32
N TRP A 203 0.46 18.80 11.07
CA TRP A 203 0.54 19.45 12.37
C TRP A 203 1.61 20.53 12.38
N GLN A 204 1.21 21.77 12.64
CA GLN A 204 2.07 22.95 12.70
C GLN A 204 2.90 22.97 14.00
N VAL A 205 3.65 21.90 14.28
CA VAL A 205 4.45 21.70 15.50
C VAL A 205 5.42 22.84 15.80
N TYR A 206 5.87 23.53 14.75
CA TYR A 206 6.87 24.59 14.84
C TYR A 206 6.25 25.98 15.01
N SER A 207 4.94 26.14 14.79
CA SER A 207 4.23 27.43 14.90
C SER A 207 3.90 27.74 16.36
N THR A 208 4.90 28.25 17.09
CA THR A 208 4.76 28.60 18.51
C THR A 208 3.73 29.69 18.76
N ASP A 209 3.65 30.67 17.87
CA ASP A 209 2.81 31.86 18.04
C ASP A 209 1.32 31.52 17.86
N GLU A 210 1.02 30.45 17.12
CA GLU A 210 -0.33 29.95 16.83
C GLU A 210 -0.76 28.78 17.74
N SER A 211 0.02 28.50 18.80
CA SER A 211 -0.20 27.36 19.71
C SER A 211 -0.14 25.98 19.03
N ARG A 212 0.64 25.87 17.94
CA ARG A 212 0.95 24.62 17.24
C ARG A 212 -0.29 23.81 16.81
N PRO A 213 -1.19 24.38 16.00
CA PRO A 213 -2.45 23.74 15.67
C PRO A 213 -2.27 22.60 14.66
N PHE A 214 -3.18 21.63 14.66
CA PHE A 214 -3.36 20.78 13.49
C PHE A 214 -3.94 21.64 12.35
N ARG A 215 -3.20 21.72 11.25
CA ARG A 215 -3.66 22.42 10.05
C ARG A 215 -4.78 21.62 9.39
N GLU A 216 -4.52 20.34 9.15
CA GLU A 216 -5.43 19.46 8.42
C GLU A 216 -5.35 18.02 8.92
N THR A 217 -6.48 17.34 8.95
CA THR A 217 -6.56 15.88 9.12
C THR A 217 -7.57 15.35 8.12
N ASN A 218 -7.20 14.33 7.34
CA ASN A 218 -8.15 13.64 6.46
C ASN A 218 -8.46 12.27 7.03
N TYR A 219 -9.75 11.97 7.14
CA TYR A 219 -10.31 10.70 7.57
C TYR A 219 -10.85 9.97 6.34
N GLU A 220 -10.42 8.74 6.11
CA GLU A 220 -10.72 7.98 4.90
C GLU A 220 -11.14 6.54 5.24
N PRO A 221 -12.39 6.32 5.68
CA PRO A 221 -12.96 4.98 5.78
C PRO A 221 -13.31 4.42 4.39
N GLU A 222 -13.17 3.12 4.23
CA GLU A 222 -13.56 2.40 3.02
C GLU A 222 -14.08 0.98 3.30
N VAL A 223 -14.88 0.47 2.38
CA VAL A 223 -15.25 -0.94 2.31
C VAL A 223 -14.93 -1.43 0.90
N LEU A 224 -14.15 -2.50 0.79
CA LEU A 224 -13.63 -3.00 -0.48
C LEU A 224 -13.91 -4.49 -0.62
N MET A 225 -14.56 -4.88 -1.71
CA MET A 225 -14.63 -6.28 -2.13
C MET A 225 -13.44 -6.58 -3.04
N ALA A 226 -12.61 -7.53 -2.63
CA ALA A 226 -11.38 -7.92 -3.30
C ALA A 226 -11.48 -9.35 -3.84
N PHE A 227 -11.07 -9.54 -5.09
CA PHE A 227 -11.05 -10.82 -5.77
C PHE A 227 -9.65 -11.15 -6.24
N ARG A 228 -9.20 -12.37 -5.93
CA ARG A 228 -8.04 -12.98 -6.58
C ARG A 228 -8.36 -13.17 -8.07
N THR A 229 -7.41 -12.76 -8.90
CA THR A 229 -7.35 -13.08 -10.32
C THR A 229 -6.06 -13.87 -10.58
N GLY A 230 -5.85 -14.35 -11.80
CA GLY A 230 -4.67 -15.16 -12.11
C GLY A 230 -4.44 -15.31 -13.60
N TYR A 231 -4.54 -14.19 -14.31
CA TYR A 231 -4.25 -14.10 -15.75
C TYR A 231 -2.85 -13.51 -15.96
N ARG A 232 -2.18 -13.94 -17.03
CA ARG A 232 -0.85 -13.46 -17.40
C ARG A 232 -0.95 -12.35 -18.43
N LEU A 233 -0.07 -11.38 -18.33
CA LEU A 233 0.09 -10.26 -19.26
C LEU A 233 1.48 -10.31 -19.93
N PRO A 234 1.67 -9.59 -21.05
CA PRO A 234 2.97 -9.45 -21.68
C PRO A 234 4.03 -8.89 -20.73
N GLY A 235 5.30 -9.20 -20.98
CA GLY A 235 6.43 -8.66 -20.19
C GLY A 235 6.57 -9.22 -18.77
N GLY A 236 5.94 -10.37 -18.49
CA GLY A 236 6.07 -11.10 -17.23
C GLY A 236 5.13 -10.65 -16.11
N TRP A 237 4.20 -9.74 -16.40
CA TRP A 237 3.22 -9.28 -15.42
C TRP A 237 2.09 -10.29 -15.23
N SER A 238 1.58 -10.39 -14.00
CA SER A 238 0.41 -11.18 -13.65
C SER A 238 -0.66 -10.29 -13.05
N GLY A 239 -1.90 -10.44 -13.53
CA GLY A 239 -3.07 -9.87 -12.87
C GLY A 239 -3.40 -10.70 -11.62
N ARG A 240 -3.37 -10.05 -10.46
CA ARG A 240 -3.56 -10.68 -9.14
C ARG A 240 -4.85 -10.31 -8.48
N MET A 241 -5.31 -9.08 -8.69
CA MET A 241 -6.44 -8.53 -7.94
C MET A 241 -7.36 -7.74 -8.86
N ALA A 242 -8.66 -7.96 -8.68
CA ALA A 242 -9.68 -7.03 -9.09
C ALA A 242 -10.53 -6.70 -7.85
N GLY A 243 -11.09 -5.50 -7.77
CA GLY A 243 -11.94 -5.14 -6.64
C GLY A 243 -12.77 -3.92 -6.90
N VAL A 244 -13.80 -3.76 -6.07
CA VAL A 244 -14.69 -2.60 -6.07
C VAL A 244 -14.97 -2.22 -4.63
N GLY A 245 -14.87 -0.93 -4.32
CA GLY A 245 -15.09 -0.43 -2.98
C GLY A 245 -15.82 0.90 -2.97
N ILE A 246 -16.46 1.17 -1.84
CA ILE A 246 -16.98 2.48 -1.49
C ILE A 246 -16.00 3.15 -0.54
N ASN A 247 -15.75 4.43 -0.77
CA ASN A 247 -14.77 5.21 -0.02
C ASN A 247 -15.39 6.56 0.29
N HIS A 248 -15.29 6.96 1.55
CA HIS A 248 -15.57 8.32 1.97
C HIS A 248 -14.25 8.94 2.39
N GLN A 249 -14.03 10.21 2.06
CA GLN A 249 -12.91 10.97 2.58
C GLN A 249 -13.40 12.37 2.96
N SER A 250 -13.12 12.78 4.19
CA SER A 250 -13.44 14.13 4.67
C SER A 250 -12.36 14.63 5.60
N ASN A 251 -12.32 15.93 5.85
CA ASN A 251 -11.40 16.52 6.82
C ASN A 251 -12.02 16.77 8.21
N GLY A 252 -13.32 16.50 8.36
CA GLY A 252 -14.04 16.63 9.64
C GLY A 252 -14.05 18.06 10.19
N ARG A 253 -13.93 19.07 9.32
CA ARG A 253 -14.02 20.50 9.68
C ARG A 253 -15.42 21.02 9.35
N GLY A 254 -15.82 22.11 10.02
CA GLY A 254 -16.95 22.92 9.60
C GLY A 254 -16.54 24.01 8.61
N ASP A 255 -17.51 24.73 8.08
CA ASP A 255 -17.28 25.85 7.16
C ASP A 255 -16.44 26.96 7.81
N PRO A 256 -15.60 27.66 7.03
CA PRO A 256 -15.37 27.50 5.57
C PRO A 256 -14.34 26.43 5.18
N LEU A 257 -13.83 25.67 6.16
CA LEU A 257 -12.74 24.70 5.95
C LEU A 257 -13.25 23.29 5.62
N SER A 258 -14.55 23.04 5.64
CA SER A 258 -15.12 21.72 5.33
C SER A 258 -14.70 21.28 3.94
N ARG A 259 -14.20 20.05 3.81
CA ARG A 259 -13.91 19.38 2.55
C ARG A 259 -14.28 17.92 2.65
N SER A 260 -14.98 17.42 1.65
CA SER A 260 -15.42 16.03 1.62
C SER A 260 -15.75 15.55 0.21
N TRP A 261 -15.69 14.23 0.03
CA TRP A 261 -16.16 13.56 -1.18
C TRP A 261 -16.38 12.07 -0.94
N ASN A 262 -17.28 11.50 -1.73
CA ASN A 262 -17.62 10.09 -1.75
C ASN A 262 -17.23 9.48 -3.10
N ARG A 263 -16.74 8.23 -3.10
CA ARG A 263 -16.23 7.57 -4.31
C ARG A 263 -16.62 6.10 -4.35
N VAL A 264 -16.91 5.61 -5.56
CA VAL A 264 -16.81 4.20 -5.92
C VAL A 264 -15.45 3.99 -6.58
N ILE A 265 -14.60 3.16 -5.99
CA ILE A 265 -13.23 2.93 -6.45
C ILE A 265 -13.12 1.50 -6.98
N PHE A 266 -12.64 1.35 -8.20
CA PHE A 266 -12.23 0.06 -8.75
C PHE A 266 -10.75 -0.15 -8.49
N ASN A 267 -10.35 -1.36 -8.15
CA ASN A 267 -8.97 -1.71 -7.83
C ASN A 267 -8.50 -2.79 -8.79
N VAL A 268 -7.40 -2.57 -9.49
CA VAL A 268 -6.78 -3.58 -10.35
C VAL A 268 -5.31 -3.68 -9.98
N GLY A 269 -4.90 -4.86 -9.55
CA GLY A 269 -3.55 -5.13 -9.04
C GLY A 269 -2.79 -6.10 -9.93
N PHE A 270 -1.57 -5.72 -10.27
CA PHE A 270 -0.61 -6.51 -11.03
C PHE A 270 0.69 -6.65 -10.25
N ASP A 271 1.40 -7.75 -10.46
CA ASP A 271 2.77 -7.89 -9.98
C ASP A 271 3.70 -8.51 -11.02
N ARG A 272 5.00 -8.37 -10.76
CA ARG A 272 6.07 -9.05 -11.47
C ARG A 272 7.31 -9.09 -10.59
N GLU A 273 7.67 -10.28 -10.11
CA GLU A 273 8.82 -10.44 -9.20
C GLU A 273 8.67 -9.50 -7.99
N ASP A 274 9.63 -8.61 -7.79
CA ASP A 274 9.64 -7.62 -6.70
C ASP A 274 8.96 -6.30 -7.07
N TRP A 275 8.10 -6.30 -8.10
CA TRP A 275 7.29 -5.15 -8.51
C TRP A 275 5.81 -5.40 -8.25
N ALA A 276 5.10 -4.37 -7.79
CA ALA A 276 3.65 -4.36 -7.68
C ALA A 276 3.09 -3.05 -8.26
N LEU A 277 2.04 -3.16 -9.07
CA LEU A 277 1.32 -2.04 -9.66
C LEU A 277 -0.15 -2.11 -9.24
N MET A 278 -0.64 -1.08 -8.57
CA MET A 278 -2.05 -0.89 -8.27
C MET A 278 -2.60 0.25 -9.12
N VAL A 279 -3.65 0.00 -9.89
CA VAL A 279 -4.36 1.01 -10.66
C VAL A 279 -5.77 1.15 -10.08
N ARG A 280 -6.16 2.40 -9.80
CA ARG A 280 -7.43 2.71 -9.13
C ARG A 280 -8.19 3.81 -9.85
N PRO A 281 -9.03 3.50 -10.84
CA PRO A 281 -10.01 4.46 -11.32
C PRO A 281 -11.18 4.58 -10.34
N TRP A 282 -11.79 5.75 -10.27
CA TRP A 282 -12.97 5.97 -9.43
C TRP A 282 -14.03 6.84 -10.11
N ILE A 283 -15.24 6.72 -9.59
CA ILE A 283 -16.37 7.57 -9.90
C ILE A 283 -16.70 8.34 -8.62
N ARG A 284 -16.66 9.67 -8.68
CA ARG A 284 -17.13 10.51 -7.57
C ARG A 284 -18.65 10.45 -7.49
N LEU A 285 -19.17 10.33 -6.28
CA LEU A 285 -20.58 10.49 -5.96
C LEU A 285 -20.77 11.95 -5.51
N SER A 286 -21.72 12.65 -6.13
CA SER A 286 -22.00 14.06 -5.82
C SER A 286 -22.89 14.17 -4.59
N ASP A 287 -22.59 15.15 -3.74
CA ASP A 287 -23.42 15.52 -2.59
C ASP A 287 -24.47 16.59 -2.96
N GLY A 288 -24.65 16.86 -4.26
CA GLY A 288 -25.67 17.76 -4.78
C GLY A 288 -25.42 19.21 -4.41
N ASN A 289 -26.41 19.83 -3.75
CA ASN A 289 -26.34 21.23 -3.34
C ASN A 289 -25.44 21.44 -2.10
N ASP A 290 -25.17 20.38 -1.34
CA ASP A 290 -24.38 20.43 -0.10
C ASP A 290 -22.90 20.07 -0.36
N ASP A 291 -22.44 20.17 -1.61
CA ASP A 291 -21.09 19.80 -2.02
C ASP A 291 -20.08 20.89 -1.62
N ASP A 292 -19.22 20.57 -0.64
CA ASP A 292 -18.15 21.45 -0.14
C ASP A 292 -17.16 21.90 -1.24
N ASN A 293 -17.00 21.09 -2.28
CA ASN A 293 -15.95 21.25 -3.29
C ASN A 293 -16.42 20.68 -4.65
N PRO A 294 -17.33 21.37 -5.37
CA PRO A 294 -17.95 20.84 -6.58
C PRO A 294 -16.97 20.50 -7.72
N ASP A 295 -15.81 21.16 -7.76
CA ASP A 295 -14.75 20.98 -8.76
C ASP A 295 -13.66 19.98 -8.36
N MET A 296 -13.85 19.17 -7.31
CA MET A 296 -12.87 18.21 -6.78
C MET A 296 -12.25 17.30 -7.87
N GLU A 297 -13.06 16.78 -8.81
CA GLU A 297 -12.58 15.91 -9.90
C GLU A 297 -11.73 16.63 -10.96
N ASP A 298 -11.72 17.96 -10.97
CA ASP A 298 -10.88 18.76 -11.86
C ASP A 298 -9.46 18.97 -11.30
N TYR A 299 -9.17 18.45 -10.10
CA TYR A 299 -7.83 18.47 -9.51
C TYR A 299 -7.39 17.10 -9.00
N MET A 300 -8.20 16.47 -8.13
CA MET A 300 -7.92 15.12 -7.64
C MET A 300 -8.11 14.07 -8.74
N GLY A 301 -8.93 14.37 -9.74
CA GLY A 301 -9.07 13.55 -10.93
C GLY A 301 -9.96 12.32 -10.78
N ARG A 302 -9.67 11.32 -11.61
CA ARG A 302 -10.53 10.13 -11.82
C ARG A 302 -9.80 8.81 -11.63
N GLY A 303 -8.53 8.87 -11.31
CA GLY A 303 -7.75 7.68 -11.03
C GLY A 303 -6.34 7.98 -10.58
N ASP A 304 -5.76 6.99 -9.90
CA ASP A 304 -4.34 6.93 -9.60
C ASP A 304 -3.74 5.57 -9.99
N ALA A 305 -2.43 5.55 -10.15
CA ALA A 305 -1.63 4.35 -10.29
C ALA A 305 -0.45 4.44 -9.33
N THR A 306 -0.21 3.38 -8.57
CA THR A 306 0.92 3.27 -7.65
C THR A 306 1.79 2.10 -8.04
N LEU A 307 3.03 2.38 -8.45
CA LEU A 307 4.06 1.38 -8.75
C LEU A 307 5.01 1.28 -7.56
N THR A 308 5.20 0.08 -7.03
CA THR A 308 6.12 -0.19 -5.94
C THR A 308 7.16 -1.21 -6.36
N HIS A 309 8.41 -0.99 -5.94
CA HIS A 309 9.52 -1.91 -6.13
C HIS A 309 10.20 -2.19 -4.80
N VAL A 310 10.30 -3.47 -4.46
CA VAL A 310 11.03 -3.94 -3.29
C VAL A 310 12.41 -4.41 -3.75
N ARG A 311 13.47 -3.95 -3.07
CA ARG A 311 14.84 -4.40 -3.36
C ARG A 311 15.61 -4.59 -2.06
N GLY A 312 15.73 -5.85 -1.65
CA GLY A 312 16.27 -6.18 -0.33
C GLY A 312 15.40 -5.56 0.76
N GLU A 313 16.01 -4.78 1.65
CA GLU A 313 15.27 -4.03 2.68
C GLU A 313 14.87 -2.61 2.23
N HIS A 314 14.98 -2.25 0.95
CA HIS A 314 14.48 -0.97 0.45
C HIS A 314 13.13 -1.15 -0.25
N GLU A 315 12.23 -0.18 -0.06
CA GLU A 315 10.99 -0.08 -0.83
C GLU A 315 10.89 1.30 -1.46
N PHE A 316 10.58 1.33 -2.76
CA PHE A 316 10.38 2.54 -3.54
C PHE A 316 8.97 2.53 -4.11
N SER A 317 8.20 3.58 -3.87
CA SER A 317 6.85 3.71 -4.41
C SER A 317 6.70 5.01 -5.18
N LEU A 318 6.04 4.93 -6.33
CA LEU A 318 5.68 6.07 -7.16
C LEU A 318 4.17 6.04 -7.42
N MET A 319 3.44 6.98 -6.83
CA MET A 319 2.03 7.23 -7.12
C MET A 319 1.91 8.34 -8.15
N ALA A 320 1.10 8.10 -9.18
CA ALA A 320 0.70 9.10 -10.16
C ALA A 320 -0.83 9.22 -10.17
N ARG A 321 -1.34 10.44 -10.07
CA ARG A 321 -2.77 10.77 -10.12
C ARG A 321 -3.04 11.77 -11.22
N HIS A 322 -4.13 11.61 -11.95
CA HIS A 322 -4.44 12.49 -13.08
C HIS A 322 -5.95 12.73 -13.27
N THR A 323 -6.31 13.89 -13.80
CA THR A 323 -7.72 14.25 -14.10
C THR A 323 -8.31 13.51 -15.27
N LEU A 324 -7.45 12.94 -16.12
CA LEU A 324 -7.79 12.35 -17.44
C LEU A 324 -8.50 13.36 -18.36
N ARG A 325 -8.21 14.65 -18.17
CA ARG A 325 -8.65 15.75 -19.03
C ARG A 325 -7.44 16.35 -19.74
N GLY A 326 -7.64 16.89 -20.94
CA GLY A 326 -6.62 17.58 -21.71
C GLY A 326 -6.65 19.11 -21.56
N GLY A 327 -5.69 19.78 -22.20
CA GLY A 327 -5.55 21.23 -22.22
C GLY A 327 -5.32 21.82 -20.83
N ASP A 328 -5.89 23.00 -20.56
CA ASP A 328 -5.72 23.73 -19.30
C ASP A 328 -6.31 23.01 -18.07
N ARG A 329 -7.06 21.93 -18.28
CA ARG A 329 -7.65 21.07 -17.24
C ARG A 329 -6.84 19.79 -16.99
N SER A 330 -5.69 19.64 -17.65
CA SER A 330 -4.74 18.55 -17.42
C SER A 330 -4.00 18.81 -16.10
N ARG A 331 -4.53 18.24 -15.02
CA ARG A 331 -3.96 18.37 -13.67
C ARG A 331 -3.68 16.99 -13.09
N GLY A 332 -2.80 16.94 -12.11
CA GLY A 332 -2.42 15.70 -11.48
C GLY A 332 -1.44 15.92 -10.35
N ALA A 333 -0.92 14.81 -9.85
CA ALA A 333 0.12 14.78 -8.84
C ALA A 333 1.03 13.56 -9.02
N LEU A 334 2.26 13.70 -8.58
CA LEU A 334 3.21 12.62 -8.39
C LEU A 334 3.60 12.57 -6.91
N GLN A 335 3.71 11.38 -6.35
CA GLN A 335 4.30 11.15 -5.04
C GLN A 335 5.32 10.04 -5.14
N PHE A 336 6.55 10.32 -4.70
CA PHE A 336 7.60 9.34 -4.54
C PHE A 336 7.87 9.10 -3.06
N ASP A 337 7.89 7.84 -2.66
CA ASP A 337 8.21 7.41 -1.30
C ASP A 337 9.41 6.45 -1.35
N TRP A 338 10.31 6.58 -0.38
CA TRP A 338 11.44 5.69 -0.20
C TRP A 338 11.58 5.27 1.28
N GLY A 339 11.26 4.01 1.53
CA GLY A 339 11.54 3.33 2.80
C GLY A 339 12.92 2.67 2.75
N PHE A 340 13.82 3.04 3.65
CA PHE A 340 15.15 2.46 3.77
C PHE A 340 15.41 1.88 5.17
N PRO A 341 16.24 0.84 5.29
CA PRO A 341 16.41 0.14 6.56
C PRO A 341 17.12 1.01 7.59
N ILE A 342 16.59 1.03 8.81
CA ILE A 342 17.29 1.52 10.01
C ILE A 342 17.51 0.35 10.97
N HIS A 343 16.43 -0.32 11.38
CA HIS A 343 16.51 -1.49 12.24
C HIS A 343 15.26 -2.36 12.15
N ARG A 344 15.40 -3.57 11.58
CA ARG A 344 14.29 -4.53 11.44
C ARG A 344 13.09 -3.87 10.74
N ASN A 345 11.94 -3.77 11.42
CA ASN A 345 10.72 -3.18 10.88
C ASN A 345 10.69 -1.64 11.00
N PHE A 346 11.67 -1.04 11.68
CA PHE A 346 11.80 0.41 11.77
C PHE A 346 12.62 0.93 10.59
N ARG A 347 12.00 1.76 9.77
CA ARG A 347 12.56 2.26 8.52
C ARG A 347 12.68 3.78 8.57
N GLY A 348 13.70 4.29 7.88
CA GLY A 348 13.74 5.69 7.51
C GLY A 348 12.84 5.89 6.29
N HIS A 349 12.19 7.05 6.22
CA HIS A 349 11.19 7.32 5.19
C HIS A 349 11.41 8.72 4.60
N VAL A 350 11.56 8.79 3.28
CA VAL A 350 11.57 10.03 2.50
C VAL A 350 10.32 10.05 1.64
N GLN A 351 9.65 11.19 1.60
CA GLN A 351 8.48 11.41 0.74
C GLN A 351 8.64 12.70 -0.05
N ILE A 352 8.35 12.68 -1.33
CA ILE A 352 8.32 13.86 -2.20
C ILE A 352 6.99 13.85 -2.94
N PHE A 353 6.20 14.90 -2.77
CA PHE A 353 4.95 15.10 -3.48
C PHE A 353 5.06 16.33 -4.36
N ASP A 354 4.59 16.28 -5.60
CA ASP A 354 4.44 17.44 -6.48
C ASP A 354 3.11 17.40 -7.21
N GLY A 355 2.33 18.47 -7.12
CA GLY A 355 1.08 18.62 -7.84
C GLY A 355 -0.07 19.12 -6.97
N TYR A 356 -1.29 18.75 -7.35
CA TYR A 356 -2.52 19.17 -6.66
C TYR A 356 -2.99 18.13 -5.65
N GLY A 357 -3.54 18.58 -4.51
CA GLY A 357 -4.28 17.72 -3.58
C GLY A 357 -3.43 16.79 -2.74
N GLU A 358 -2.38 17.32 -2.14
CA GLU A 358 -1.60 16.64 -1.10
C GLU A 358 -2.50 16.24 0.09
N SER A 359 -3.46 17.11 0.42
CA SER A 359 -4.53 16.92 1.41
C SER A 359 -5.86 17.41 0.84
N LEU A 360 -7.00 17.15 1.51
CA LEU A 360 -8.30 17.64 1.04
C LEU A 360 -8.40 19.16 1.06
N ILE A 361 -7.90 19.84 2.09
CA ILE A 361 -7.90 21.32 2.10
C ILE A 361 -7.04 21.92 0.98
N ASP A 362 -6.06 21.16 0.50
CA ASP A 362 -5.16 21.52 -0.60
C ASP A 362 -5.56 20.89 -1.94
N TYR A 363 -6.78 20.37 -2.09
CA TYR A 363 -7.21 19.64 -3.30
C TYR A 363 -6.99 20.44 -4.60
N ASN A 364 -7.24 21.74 -4.56
CA ASN A 364 -7.09 22.68 -5.67
C ASN A 364 -5.84 23.56 -5.58
N HIS A 365 -4.91 23.24 -4.67
CA HIS A 365 -3.66 23.96 -4.46
C HIS A 365 -2.47 23.16 -5.02
N LYS A 366 -1.61 23.80 -5.82
CA LYS A 366 -0.42 23.15 -6.38
C LYS A 366 0.81 23.53 -5.58
N ALA A 367 1.49 22.53 -5.02
CA ALA A 367 2.77 22.75 -4.36
C ALA A 367 3.64 21.50 -4.41
N THR A 368 4.93 21.68 -4.12
CA THR A 368 5.88 20.61 -3.88
C THR A 368 6.06 20.45 -2.37
N TYR A 369 6.00 19.21 -1.89
CA TYR A 369 6.23 18.87 -0.49
C TYR A 369 7.37 17.87 -0.37
N VAL A 370 8.21 18.04 0.64
CA VAL A 370 9.34 17.16 0.93
C VAL A 370 9.30 16.77 2.40
N GLY A 371 9.22 15.47 2.65
CA GLY A 371 9.12 14.87 3.95
C GLY A 371 10.31 13.97 4.28
N LEU A 372 10.78 14.05 5.52
CA LEU A 372 11.76 13.13 6.09
C LEU A 372 11.29 12.68 7.47
N GLY A 373 11.36 11.37 7.70
CA GLY A 373 11.08 10.79 9.00
C GLY A 373 11.25 9.28 9.01
N ILE A 374 10.27 8.62 9.62
CA ILE A 374 10.31 7.20 9.95
C ILE A 374 9.00 6.52 9.55
N SER A 375 9.09 5.24 9.22
CA SER A 375 7.93 4.40 8.96
C SER A 375 8.06 3.07 9.71
N LEU A 376 6.91 2.52 10.07
CA LEU A 376 6.81 1.17 10.63
C LEU A 376 6.41 0.16 9.55
N LEU A 377 5.65 0.61 8.56
CA LEU A 377 5.11 -0.21 7.49
C LEU A 377 5.07 0.61 6.20
N GLU A 378 5.54 0.01 5.12
CA GLU A 378 5.42 0.52 3.76
C GLU A 378 4.25 -0.19 3.04
N TRP A 379 4.22 -0.21 1.72
CA TRP A 379 3.17 -0.91 0.98
C TRP A 379 3.29 -2.43 1.07
N PHE A 380 4.49 -3.02 1.14
CA PHE A 380 4.72 -4.46 1.11
C PHE A 380 5.61 -5.03 2.22
#